data_AF-A0A250FZQ1-F1
#
_entry.id   AF-A0A250FZQ1-F1
#
_cell.length_a   1.000
_cell.length_b   1.000
_cell.length_c   1.000
_cell.angle_alpha   90.00
_cell.angle_beta   90.00
_cell.angle_gamma   90.00
#
_symmetry.space_group_name_H-M   'P 1'
#
loop_
_entity.id
_entity.type
_entity.pdbx_description
1 polymer ?
#
loop_
_entity_poly.entity_id
_entity_poly.type
_entity_poly.pdbx_seq_one_letter_code
_entity_poly.pdbx_strand_id
1 'polypeptide(L)'
;MDKKISYIKERILEISDYKCISKEKFIENFGMTYGNFKGKQKLTSLNSDFLDKILSEIPEINAEWLLTGNGSMLKNEQNQPSAGPVNDKYVAMLEKNNASLEKINALQEEKIAKLEAEIQALKSAQSVAVNQFNQPSQAKSLVQPQR
;
A
#
# COMPACT_ATOMS: atom_id res chain seq x y z
N MET A 1 13.57 -43.95 17.13
CA MET A 1 13.53 -42.47 17.19
C MET A 1 12.65 -42.01 16.06
N ASP A 2 11.60 -41.25 16.35
CA ASP A 2 10.72 -40.70 15.32
C ASP A 2 11.51 -39.70 14.47
N LYS A 3 11.43 -39.86 13.15
CA LYS A 3 12.09 -38.94 12.22
C LYS A 3 11.40 -37.58 12.33
N LYS A 4 12.09 -36.60 12.93
CA LYS A 4 11.61 -35.21 12.94
C LYS A 4 11.43 -34.75 11.49
N ILE A 5 10.20 -34.38 11.14
CA ILE A 5 9.89 -33.81 9.84
C ILE A 5 10.65 -32.47 9.72
N SER A 6 11.42 -32.33 8.64
CA SER A 6 12.14 -31.10 8.32
C SER A 6 11.41 -30.33 7.23
N TYR A 7 11.20 -29.04 7.48
CA TYR A 7 10.57 -28.10 6.53
C TYR A 7 11.62 -27.26 5.76
N ILE A 8 12.90 -27.65 5.79
CA ILE A 8 13.97 -26.95 5.08
C ILE A 8 13.68 -26.88 3.57
N LYS A 9 13.22 -27.99 2.98
CA LYS A 9 12.86 -28.03 1.55
C LYS A 9 11.74 -27.09 1.19
N GLU A 10 10.82 -26.77 2.11
CA GLU A 10 9.76 -25.79 1.89
C GLU A 10 10.32 -24.38 1.80
N ARG A 11 11.14 -24.00 2.77
CA ARG A 11 11.79 -22.70 2.78
C ARG A 11 12.71 -22.48 1.57
N ILE A 12 13.35 -23.54 1.07
CA ILE A 12 14.11 -23.45 -0.20
C ILE A 12 13.20 -23.09 -1.39
N LEU A 13 11.97 -23.60 -1.43
CA LEU A 13 11.01 -23.22 -2.46
C LEU A 13 10.56 -21.76 -2.30
N GLU A 14 10.44 -21.26 -1.06
CA GLU A 14 10.16 -19.84 -0.81
C GLU A 14 11.31 -18.94 -1.30
N ILE A 15 12.58 -19.38 -1.19
CA ILE A 15 13.72 -18.67 -1.78
C ILE A 15 13.58 -18.56 -3.30
N SER A 16 13.07 -19.60 -3.98
CA SER A 16 12.84 -19.53 -5.44
C SER A 16 11.82 -18.47 -5.82
N ASP A 17 10.76 -18.33 -5.01
CA ASP A 17 9.72 -17.33 -5.21
C ASP A 17 10.28 -15.91 -4.98
N TYR A 18 11.09 -15.71 -3.94
CA TYR A 18 11.82 -14.46 -3.69
C TYR A 18 12.74 -14.06 -4.86
N LYS A 19 13.41 -15.02 -5.48
CA LYS A 19 14.28 -14.80 -6.65
C LYS A 19 13.51 -14.64 -7.96
N CYS A 20 12.19 -14.79 -7.95
CA CYS A 20 11.33 -14.79 -9.14
C CYS A 20 11.78 -15.83 -10.20
N ILE A 21 12.26 -16.99 -9.74
CA ILE A 21 12.68 -18.11 -10.60
C ILE A 21 11.70 -19.27 -10.36
N SER A 22 11.31 -20.00 -11.41
CA SER A 22 10.48 -21.18 -11.22
C SER A 22 11.17 -22.20 -10.31
N LYS A 23 10.38 -22.87 -9.46
CA LYS A 23 10.86 -23.86 -8.49
C LYS A 23 11.72 -24.93 -9.17
N GLU A 24 11.30 -25.42 -10.33
CA GLU A 24 12.04 -26.37 -11.15
C GLU A 24 13.44 -25.86 -11.49
N LYS A 25 13.52 -24.70 -12.16
CA LYS A 25 14.78 -24.12 -12.63
C LYS A 25 15.69 -23.76 -11.46
N PHE A 26 15.12 -23.24 -10.38
CA PHE A 26 15.87 -22.90 -9.18
C PHE A 26 16.57 -24.13 -8.60
N ILE A 27 15.84 -25.23 -8.39
CA ILE A 27 16.41 -26.47 -7.83
C ILE A 27 17.47 -27.08 -8.76
N GLU A 28 17.25 -27.03 -10.08
CA GLU A 28 18.20 -27.52 -11.08
C GLU A 28 19.50 -26.71 -11.12
N ASN A 29 19.43 -25.39 -10.95
CA ASN A 29 20.62 -24.52 -10.89
C ASN A 29 21.60 -24.95 -9.78
N PHE A 30 21.08 -25.44 -8.66
CA PHE A 30 21.89 -25.91 -7.52
C PHE A 30 22.26 -27.41 -7.62
N GLY A 31 21.92 -28.07 -8.73
CA GLY A 31 22.35 -29.44 -9.03
C GLY A 31 21.46 -30.54 -8.44
N MET A 32 20.22 -30.24 -8.08
CA MET A 32 19.21 -31.25 -7.71
C MET A 32 18.06 -31.27 -8.71
N THR A 33 17.30 -32.36 -8.71
CA THR A 33 16.06 -32.45 -9.48
C THR A 33 14.86 -32.03 -8.64
N TYR A 34 13.88 -31.37 -9.27
CA TYR A 34 12.68 -30.90 -8.57
C TYR A 34 11.83 -32.04 -7.96
N GLY A 35 11.96 -33.28 -8.47
CA GLY A 35 11.35 -34.46 -7.88
C GLY A 35 11.71 -34.67 -6.39
N ASN A 36 12.89 -34.22 -5.96
CA ASN A 36 13.32 -34.30 -4.55
C ASN A 36 12.57 -33.36 -3.60
N PHE A 37 11.76 -32.44 -4.14
CA PHE A 37 11.02 -31.42 -3.41
C PHE A 37 9.49 -31.64 -3.46
N LYS A 38 9.03 -32.78 -3.98
CA LYS A 38 7.60 -33.14 -4.08
C LYS A 38 7.21 -34.28 -3.15
N GLY A 39 5.93 -34.31 -2.77
CA GLY A 39 5.31 -35.42 -2.03
C GLY A 39 6.10 -35.83 -0.79
N LYS A 40 6.29 -37.13 -0.61
CA LYS A 40 7.05 -37.69 0.54
C LYS A 40 8.53 -37.28 0.54
N GLN A 41 9.13 -37.02 -0.62
CA GLN A 41 10.53 -36.61 -0.72
C GLN A 41 10.78 -35.25 -0.07
N LYS A 42 9.77 -34.38 -0.01
CA LYS A 42 9.84 -33.08 0.66
C LYS A 42 10.13 -33.19 2.17
N LEU A 43 9.73 -34.31 2.79
CA LEU A 43 9.89 -34.57 4.23
C LEU A 43 11.20 -35.32 4.56
N THR A 44 12.03 -35.56 3.55
CA THR A 44 13.32 -36.24 3.72
C THR A 44 14.44 -35.24 3.98
N SER A 45 15.50 -35.71 4.61
CA SER A 45 16.73 -34.94 4.82
C SER A 45 17.29 -34.45 3.49
N LEU A 46 17.94 -33.29 3.55
CA LEU A 46 18.61 -32.65 2.43
C LEU A 46 20.12 -32.75 2.65
N ASN A 47 20.90 -32.83 1.57
CA ASN A 47 22.36 -32.92 1.64
C ASN A 47 22.99 -31.57 2.03
N SER A 48 24.04 -31.62 2.84
CA SER A 48 24.78 -30.44 3.30
C SER A 48 25.29 -29.59 2.13
N ASP A 49 25.88 -30.23 1.11
CA ASP A 49 26.51 -29.54 -0.02
C ASP A 49 25.54 -28.63 -0.78
N PHE A 50 24.25 -28.99 -0.82
CA PHE A 50 23.24 -28.16 -1.45
C PHE A 50 22.85 -26.95 -0.59
N LEU A 51 22.78 -27.11 0.74
CA LEU A 51 22.60 -25.98 1.65
C LEU A 51 23.78 -25.02 1.57
N ASP A 52 24.99 -25.55 1.55
CA ASP A 52 26.22 -24.76 1.47
C ASP A 52 26.25 -23.92 0.19
N LYS A 53 25.86 -24.51 -0.96
CA LYS A 53 25.74 -23.77 -2.22
C LYS A 53 24.70 -22.67 -2.15
N ILE A 54 23.50 -22.95 -1.63
CA ILE A 54 22.45 -21.94 -1.50
C ILE A 54 22.92 -20.77 -0.62
N LEU A 55 23.50 -21.06 0.54
CA LEU A 55 23.94 -20.03 1.48
C LEU A 55 25.16 -19.25 0.97
N SER A 56 25.95 -19.85 0.07
CA SER A 56 27.10 -19.19 -0.58
C SER A 56 26.67 -18.27 -1.73
N GLU A 57 25.73 -18.71 -2.57
CA GLU A 57 25.26 -17.94 -3.73
C GLU A 57 24.19 -16.90 -3.38
N ILE A 58 23.48 -17.09 -2.26
CA ILE A 58 22.41 -16.20 -1.80
C ILE A 58 22.73 -15.70 -0.37
N PRO A 59 23.78 -14.88 -0.20
CA PRO A 59 24.29 -14.49 1.10
C PRO A 59 23.31 -13.64 1.92
N GLU A 60 22.27 -13.06 1.32
CA GLU A 60 21.21 -12.32 2.00
C GLU A 60 20.25 -13.21 2.81
N ILE A 61 20.21 -14.53 2.55
CA ILE A 61 19.35 -15.46 3.28
C ILE A 61 19.90 -15.72 4.68
N ASN A 62 19.01 -15.67 5.67
CA ASN A 62 19.31 -16.03 7.05
C ASN A 62 19.38 -17.56 7.20
N ALA A 63 20.55 -18.07 7.59
CA ALA A 63 20.79 -19.49 7.81
C ALA A 63 19.95 -20.05 8.98
N GLU A 64 19.74 -19.26 10.04
CA GLU A 64 18.92 -19.69 11.18
C GLU A 64 17.47 -19.92 10.73
N TRP A 65 16.90 -18.98 9.98
CA TRP A 65 15.56 -19.13 9.40
C TRP A 65 15.49 -20.33 8.46
N LEU A 66 16.46 -20.50 7.58
CA LEU A 66 16.47 -21.62 6.64
C LEU A 66 16.49 -22.97 7.35
N LEU A 67 17.26 -23.11 8.43
CA LEU A 67 17.42 -24.37 9.16
C LEU A 67 16.29 -24.63 10.16
N THR A 68 15.88 -23.61 10.90
CA THR A 68 14.98 -23.74 12.05
C THR A 68 13.56 -23.28 11.75
N GLY A 69 13.39 -22.36 10.80
CA GLY A 69 12.15 -21.62 10.56
C GLY A 69 11.98 -20.39 11.46
N ASN A 70 12.91 -20.11 12.36
CA ASN A 70 12.82 -18.98 13.28
C ASN A 70 13.45 -17.71 12.70
N GLY A 71 12.84 -16.57 12.99
CA GLY A 71 13.30 -15.26 12.54
C GLY A 71 12.89 -14.92 11.12
N SER A 72 13.48 -13.87 10.57
CA SER A 72 13.21 -13.38 9.22
C SER A 72 14.02 -14.13 8.17
N MET A 73 13.45 -14.28 6.98
CA MET A 73 14.08 -14.92 5.82
C MET A 73 15.34 -14.19 5.37
N LEU A 74 15.30 -12.86 5.33
CA LEU A 74 16.42 -12.03 4.92
C LEU A 74 17.15 -11.49 6.14
N LYS A 75 18.49 -11.50 6.11
CA LYS A 75 19.34 -10.97 7.19
C LYS A 75 19.05 -9.50 7.51
N ASN A 76 18.70 -8.71 6.49
CA ASN A 76 18.48 -7.27 6.64
C ASN A 76 17.09 -6.91 7.20
N GLU A 77 16.16 -7.87 7.28
CA GLU A 77 14.85 -7.66 7.92
C GLU A 77 14.96 -7.63 9.45
N GLN A 78 16.02 -8.21 10.03
CA GLN A 78 16.29 -8.11 11.47
C GLN A 78 16.75 -6.70 11.89
N ASN A 79 17.25 -5.90 10.94
CA ASN A 79 17.65 -4.50 11.16
C ASN A 79 16.51 -3.51 10.90
N GLN A 80 15.33 -3.97 10.51
CA GLN A 80 14.14 -3.16 10.75
C GLN A 80 13.99 -3.09 12.26
N PRO A 81 13.90 -1.90 12.88
CA PRO A 81 13.64 -1.83 14.30
C PRO A 81 12.37 -2.63 14.54
N SER A 82 12.51 -3.81 15.17
CA SER A 82 11.41 -4.48 15.83
C SER A 82 10.71 -3.39 16.60
N ALA A 83 9.42 -3.14 16.35
CA ALA A 83 8.66 -2.07 16.97
C ALA A 83 9.04 -2.00 18.45
N GLY A 84 9.95 -1.07 18.77
CA GLY A 84 10.46 -0.94 20.11
C GLY A 84 9.33 -0.47 21.01
N PRO A 85 9.55 -0.33 22.33
CA PRO A 85 8.62 0.44 23.14
C PRO A 85 8.43 1.78 22.43
N VAL A 86 7.19 2.01 22.05
CA VAL A 86 6.73 3.14 21.27
C VAL A 86 7.37 4.40 21.88
N ASN A 87 8.19 5.11 21.12
CA ASN A 87 8.85 6.31 21.63
C ASN A 87 7.77 7.35 21.91
N ASP A 88 7.40 7.56 23.17
CA ASP A 88 6.31 8.46 23.60
C ASP A 88 6.42 9.84 22.98
N LYS A 89 7.65 10.33 22.75
CA LYS A 89 7.90 11.61 22.10
C LYS A 89 7.54 11.60 20.61
N TYR A 90 7.75 10.48 19.93
CA TYR A 90 7.37 10.29 18.53
C TYR A 90 5.84 10.19 18.38
N VAL A 91 5.16 9.49 19.30
CA VAL A 91 3.69 9.43 19.30
C VAL A 91 3.07 10.79 19.58
N ALA A 92 3.53 11.50 20.60
CA ALA A 92 3.03 12.85 20.87
C ALA A 92 3.23 13.81 19.68
N MET A 93 4.32 13.64 18.92
CA MET A 93 4.55 14.40 17.70
C MET A 93 3.59 14.02 16.58
N LEU A 94 3.32 12.72 16.38
CA LEU A 94 2.36 12.23 15.39
C LEU A 94 0.93 12.68 15.72
N GLU A 95 0.51 12.59 16.99
CA GLU A 95 -0.79 13.05 17.46
C GLU A 95 -0.97 14.56 17.22
N LYS A 96 0.06 15.36 17.52
CA LYS A 96 0.05 16.79 17.24
C LYS A 96 -0.06 17.10 15.74
N ASN A 97 0.63 16.33 14.90
CA ASN A 97 0.55 16.47 13.45
C ASN A 97 -0.86 16.12 12.94
N ASN A 98 -1.43 15.01 13.41
CA ASN A 98 -2.80 14.61 13.05
C ASN A 98 -3.82 15.67 13.46
N ALA A 99 -3.75 16.19 14.69
CA ALA A 99 -4.63 17.26 15.15
C ALA A 99 -4.48 18.55 14.29
N SER A 100 -3.27 18.86 13.84
CA SER A 100 -3.05 19.98 12.92
C SER A 100 -3.63 19.72 11.53
N LEU A 101 -3.53 18.49 11.02
CA LEU A 101 -4.11 18.10 9.74
C LEU A 101 -5.64 18.15 9.77
N GLU A 102 -6.26 17.65 10.84
CA GLU A 102 -7.71 17.72 11.03
C GLU A 102 -8.20 19.18 11.03
N LYS A 103 -7.48 20.08 11.71
CA LYS A 103 -7.81 21.51 11.71
C LYS A 103 -7.68 22.13 10.32
N ILE A 104 -6.68 21.74 9.54
CA ILE A 104 -6.51 22.21 8.15
C ILE A 104 -7.68 21.73 7.28
N ASN A 105 -8.05 20.46 7.39
CA ASN A 105 -9.17 19.89 6.62
C ASN A 105 -10.48 20.63 6.94
N ALA A 106 -10.78 20.86 8.22
CA ALA A 106 -11.99 21.59 8.62
C ALA A 106 -12.03 23.02 8.05
N LEU A 107 -10.91 23.74 8.07
CA LEU A 107 -10.82 25.08 7.48
C LEU A 107 -10.96 25.06 5.94
N GLN A 108 -10.46 24.02 5.29
CA GLN A 108 -10.62 23.82 3.85
C GLN A 108 -12.08 23.55 3.49
N GLU A 109 -12.77 22.69 4.23
CA GLU A 109 -14.19 22.40 4.04
C GLU A 109 -15.05 23.66 4.22
N GLU A 110 -14.79 24.46 5.26
CA GLU A 110 -15.51 25.72 5.48
C GLU A 110 -15.30 26.71 4.31
N LYS A 111 -14.06 26.81 3.81
CA LYS A 111 -13.74 27.68 2.69
C LYS A 111 -14.40 27.21 1.40
N ILE A 112 -14.43 25.90 1.15
CA ILE A 112 -15.11 25.31 -0.01
C ILE A 112 -16.60 25.64 0.06
N ALA A 113 -17.25 25.42 1.21
CA ALA A 113 -18.68 25.71 1.38
C ALA A 113 -19.02 27.20 1.13
N LYS A 114 -18.17 28.12 1.61
CA LYS A 114 -18.35 29.56 1.37
C LYS A 114 -18.22 29.92 -0.11
N LEU A 115 -17.21 29.39 -0.80
CA LEU A 115 -17.00 29.62 -2.23
C LEU A 115 -18.14 29.04 -3.07
N GLU A 116 -18.63 27.84 -2.72
CA GLU A 116 -19.77 27.22 -3.38
C GLU A 116 -21.05 28.05 -3.22
N ALA A 117 -21.32 28.57 -2.02
CA ALA A 117 -22.45 29.46 -1.77
C ALA A 117 -22.36 30.76 -2.57
N GLU A 118 -21.17 31.36 -2.66
CA GLU A 118 -20.93 32.57 -3.46
C GLU A 118 -21.14 32.31 -4.96
N ILE A 119 -20.61 31.20 -5.48
CA ILE A 119 -20.83 30.79 -6.88
C ILE A 119 -22.33 30.59 -7.15
N GLN A 120 -23.06 29.95 -6.24
CA GLN A 120 -24.51 29.74 -6.37
C GLN A 120 -25.27 31.07 -6.37
N ALA A 121 -24.93 32.00 -5.47
CA ALA A 121 -25.52 33.32 -5.41
C ALA A 121 -25.28 34.11 -6.71
N LEU A 122 -24.03 34.13 -7.21
CA LEU A 122 -23.68 34.80 -8.46
C LEU A 122 -24.42 34.21 -9.67
N LYS A 123 -24.51 32.88 -9.77
CA LYS A 123 -25.30 32.21 -10.82
C LYS A 123 -26.77 32.59 -10.76
N SER A 124 -27.35 32.68 -9.57
CA SER A 124 -28.76 33.07 -9.41
C SER A 124 -29.00 34.54 -9.79
N ALA A 125 -28.09 35.45 -9.43
CA ALA A 125 -28.17 36.86 -9.82
C ALA A 125 -28.04 37.05 -11.34
N GLN A 126 -27.17 36.26 -11.98
CA GLN A 126 -26.98 36.30 -13.43
C GLN A 126 -28.21 35.80 -14.19
N SER A 127 -28.89 34.75 -13.71
CA SER A 127 -30.13 34.26 -14.33
C SER A 127 -31.28 35.24 -14.16
N VAL A 128 -31.40 35.93 -13.02
CA VAL A 128 -32.39 36.99 -12.79
C VAL A 128 -32.14 38.19 -13.70
N ALA A 129 -30.88 38.60 -13.87
CA ALA A 129 -30.52 39.71 -14.77
C ALA A 129 -30.85 39.39 -16.23
N VAL A 130 -30.51 38.19 -16.73
CA VAL A 130 -30.85 37.75 -18.10
C VAL A 130 -32.36 37.76 -18.35
N ASN A 131 -33.16 37.36 -17.36
CA ASN A 131 -34.62 37.35 -17.48
C ASN A 131 -35.24 38.76 -17.47
N GLN A 132 -34.63 39.74 -16.79
CA GLN A 132 -35.12 41.13 -16.80
C GLN A 132 -34.77 41.87 -18.09
N PHE A 133 -33.63 41.58 -18.72
CA PHE A 133 -33.23 42.18 -19.99
C PHE A 133 -34.04 41.66 -21.20
N ASN A 134 -34.74 40.53 -21.07
CA ASN A 134 -35.49 39.91 -22.16
C ASN A 134 -37.01 40.17 -22.11
N GLN A 135 -37.48 41.11 -21.26
CA GLN A 135 -38.87 41.55 -21.27
C GLN A 135 -39.06 42.69 -22.28
N PRO A 136 -40.00 42.60 -23.24
CA PRO A 136 -40.24 43.67 -24.19
C PRO A 136 -40.83 44.89 -23.46
N SER A 137 -40.11 46.02 -23.54
CA SER A 137 -40.53 47.31 -23.01
C SER A 137 -41.93 47.68 -23.53
N GLN A 138 -42.95 47.58 -22.69
CA GLN A 138 -44.25 48.19 -22.98
C GLN A 138 -44.11 49.70 -22.83
N ALA A 139 -43.80 50.36 -23.94
CA ALA A 139 -43.88 51.81 -24.05
C ALA A 139 -45.33 52.25 -23.77
N LYS A 140 -45.49 53.08 -22.73
CA LYS A 140 -46.76 53.74 -22.37
C LYS A 140 -47.33 54.45 -23.61
N SER A 141 -48.47 53.97 -24.12
CA SER A 141 -49.29 54.71 -25.06
C SER A 141 -49.87 55.93 -24.34
N LEU A 142 -49.34 57.13 -24.63
CA LEU A 142 -49.98 58.39 -24.25
C LEU A 142 -51.30 58.51 -25.03
N VAL A 143 -52.42 58.33 -24.35
CA VAL A 143 -53.74 58.66 -24.87
C VAL A 143 -53.90 60.18 -24.82
N GLN A 144 -53.98 60.83 -25.99
CA GLN A 144 -54.44 62.22 -26.07
C GLN A 144 -55.98 62.26 -26.09
N PRO A 145 -56.64 63.14 -25.30
CA PRO A 145 -58.08 63.26 -25.32
C PRO A 145 -58.55 64.04 -26.55
N GLN A 146 -59.52 63.46 -27.27
CA GLN A 146 -60.21 64.07 -28.40
C GLN A 146 -61.18 65.15 -27.90
N ARG A 147 -61.22 66.31 -28.56
CA ARG A 147 -62.33 67.29 -28.50
C ARG A 147 -63.01 67.34 -29.86
#